data_AF-A0A0P4V192-F1
#
_entry.id   AF-A0A0P4V192-F1
#
_cell.length_a   1.000
_cell.length_b   1.000
_cell.length_c   1.000
_cell.angle_alpha   90.00
_cell.angle_beta   90.00
_cell.angle_gamma   90.00
#
_symmetry.space_group_name_H-M   'P 1'
#
loop_
_entity.id
_entity.type
_entity.pdbx_description
1 polymer ?
#
loop_
_entity_poly.entity_id
_entity_poly.type
_entity_poly.pdbx_seq_one_letter_code
_entity_poly.pdbx_strand_id
1 'polypeptide(L)' 'MATLYEKLGGKAAIEAAVDQFYQRVLDDDRISHFFTGVDMQKQRQHQKAFLTYAFGGSSGYDGRMLREASASCGK' A
#
# COMPACT_ATOMS: atom_id res chain seq x y z
N MET A 1 -6.66 -24.70 0.07
CA MET A 1 -7.44 -23.47 -0.21
C MET A 1 -6.47 -22.40 -0.68
N ALA A 2 -6.72 -21.77 -1.81
CA ALA A 2 -5.89 -20.65 -2.29
C ALA A 2 -6.12 -19.40 -1.44
N THR A 3 -5.05 -18.69 -1.12
CA THR A 3 -5.06 -17.40 -0.41
C THR A 3 -5.77 -16.33 -1.24
N LEU A 4 -6.22 -15.24 -0.60
CA LEU A 4 -6.80 -14.12 -1.35
C LEU A 4 -5.78 -13.51 -2.30
N TYR A 5 -4.51 -13.45 -1.90
CA TYR A 5 -3.39 -13.04 -2.73
C TYR A 5 -3.30 -13.84 -4.03
N GLU A 6 -3.37 -15.17 -3.96
CA GLU A 6 -3.36 -16.03 -5.15
C GLU A 6 -4.61 -15.80 -6.03
N LYS A 7 -5.79 -15.66 -5.41
CA LYS A 7 -7.04 -15.39 -6.13
C LYS A 7 -7.03 -14.05 -6.86
N LEU A 8 -6.33 -13.06 -6.33
CA LEU A 8 -6.20 -11.73 -6.94
C LEU A 8 -5.15 -11.68 -8.05
N GLY A 9 -4.38 -12.74 -8.29
CA GLY A 9 -3.33 -12.79 -9.32
C GLY A 9 -1.91 -12.61 -8.77
N GLY A 10 -1.73 -12.69 -7.45
CA GLY A 10 -0.43 -12.68 -6.79
C GLY A 10 0.34 -11.37 -6.99
N LYS A 11 1.66 -11.47 -7.05
CA LYS A 11 2.59 -10.32 -7.01
C LYS A 11 2.27 -9.29 -8.08
N ALA A 12 2.14 -9.73 -9.34
CA ALA A 12 1.96 -8.86 -10.48
C ALA A 12 0.67 -8.02 -10.36
N ALA A 13 -0.41 -8.64 -9.86
CA ALA A 13 -1.67 -7.94 -9.66
C ALA A 13 -1.58 -6.90 -8.54
N ILE A 14 -0.91 -7.22 -7.43
CA ILE A 14 -0.67 -6.27 -6.33
C ILE A 14 0.22 -5.11 -6.79
N GLU A 15 1.28 -5.38 -7.54
CA GLU A 15 2.16 -4.35 -8.07
C GLU A 15 1.40 -3.38 -8.96
N ALA A 16 0.64 -3.91 -9.93
CA ALA A 16 -0.17 -3.10 -10.83
C ALA A 16 -1.25 -2.29 -10.09
N ALA A 17 -1.95 -2.91 -9.13
CA ALA A 17 -2.99 -2.25 -8.36
C ALA A 17 -2.44 -1.08 -7.52
N VAL A 18 -1.29 -1.27 -6.86
CA VAL A 18 -0.66 -0.20 -6.06
C VAL A 18 -0.15 0.94 -6.94
N ASP A 19 0.41 0.63 -8.10
CA ASP A 19 0.91 1.67 -9.02
C ASP A 19 -0.26 2.51 -9.57
N GLN A 20 -1.37 1.87 -9.96
CA GLN A 20 -2.58 2.59 -10.38
C GLN A 20 -3.26 3.36 -9.25
N PHE A 21 -3.26 2.81 -8.03
CA PHE A 21 -3.80 3.48 -6.85
C PHE A 21 -3.06 4.79 -6.58
N TYR A 22 -1.73 4.78 -6.55
CA TYR A 22 -0.96 5.97 -6.26
C TYR A 22 -0.95 7.00 -7.40
N GLN A 23 -1.11 6.56 -8.64
CA GLN A 23 -1.37 7.49 -9.74
C GLN A 23 -2.66 8.30 -9.46
N ARG A 24 -3.76 7.61 -9.15
CA ARG A 24 -5.04 8.26 -8.84
C ARG A 24 -4.99 9.13 -7.58
N VAL A 25 -4.26 8.72 -6.56
CA VAL A 25 -4.11 9.48 -5.30
C VAL A 25 -3.33 10.77 -5.51
N LEU A 26 -2.28 10.74 -6.33
CA LEU A 26 -1.48 11.94 -6.62
C LEU A 26 -2.20 12.91 -7.58
N ASP A 27 -3.07 12.39 -8.44
CA ASP A 27 -3.95 13.20 -9.30
C ASP A 27 -5.17 13.79 -8.57
N ASP A 28 -5.43 13.43 -7.32
CA ASP A 28 -6.58 13.91 -6.55
C ASP A 28 -6.18 15.02 -5.56
N ASP A 29 -6.51 16.27 -5.91
CA ASP A 29 -6.20 17.47 -5.10
C ASP A 29 -6.71 17.40 -3.65
N ARG A 30 -7.75 16.61 -3.38
CA ARG A 30 -8.34 16.47 -2.03
C ARG A 30 -7.45 15.70 -1.08
N ILE A 31 -6.48 14.92 -1.59
CA ILE A 31 -5.64 14.02 -0.78
C ILE A 31 -4.17 14.03 -1.18
N SER A 32 -3.80 14.53 -2.36
CA SER A 32 -2.42 14.57 -2.85
C SER A 32 -1.50 15.35 -1.90
N HIS A 33 -2.04 16.39 -1.24
CA HIS A 33 -1.30 17.21 -0.29
C HIS A 33 -0.71 16.42 0.90
N PHE A 34 -1.36 15.33 1.36
CA PHE A 34 -0.82 14.46 2.42
C PHE A 34 0.48 13.75 2.03
N PHE A 35 0.74 13.65 0.73
CA PHE A 35 1.93 12.99 0.19
C PHE A 35 3.03 13.99 -0.19
N THR A 36 2.86 15.27 0.12
CA THR A 36 3.87 16.30 -0.11
C THR A 36 5.11 16.01 0.72
N GLY A 37 6.27 15.88 0.07
CA GLY A 37 7.55 15.55 0.74
C GLY A 37 7.71 14.06 1.10
N VAL A 38 6.77 13.20 0.71
CA VAL A 38 6.87 11.75 0.91
C VAL A 38 7.65 11.11 -0.25
N ASP A 39 8.56 10.20 0.08
CA ASP A 39 9.19 9.34 -0.92
C ASP A 39 8.16 8.32 -1.45
N MET A 40 7.59 8.65 -2.62
CA MET A 40 6.55 7.83 -3.24
C MET A 40 7.05 6.48 -3.78
N GLN A 41 8.35 6.30 -3.97
CA GLN A 41 8.91 4.98 -4.32
C GLN A 41 8.91 4.09 -3.10
N LYS A 42 9.40 4.62 -1.97
CA LYS A 42 9.39 3.92 -0.68
C LYS A 42 7.95 3.63 -0.21
N GLN A 43 7.05 4.60 -0.33
CA GLN A 43 5.65 4.45 0.05
C GLN A 43 4.95 3.33 -0.75
N ARG A 44 5.16 3.28 -2.08
CA ARG A 44 4.62 2.22 -2.93
C ARG A 44 5.14 0.84 -2.54
N GLN A 45 6.44 0.72 -2.27
CA GLN A 45 7.03 -0.55 -1.82
C GLN A 45 6.44 -1.02 -0.49
N HIS A 46 6.27 -0.11 0.47
CA HIS A 46 5.62 -0.41 1.74
C HIS A 46 4.17 -0.86 1.55
N GLN A 47 3.38 -0.17 0.73
CA GLN A 47 1.99 -0.53 0.46
C GLN A 47 1.88 -1.90 -0.23
N LYS A 48 2.77 -2.21 -1.19
CA LYS A 48 2.83 -3.53 -1.85
C LYS A 48 3.11 -4.64 -0.83
N ALA A 49 4.07 -4.43 0.06
CA ALA A 49 4.40 -5.38 1.12
C ALA A 49 3.22 -5.57 2.11
N PHE A 50 2.56 -4.48 2.49
CA PHE A 50 1.38 -4.52 3.35
C PHE A 50 0.24 -5.34 2.74
N LEU A 51 -0.13 -5.05 1.48
CA LEU A 51 -1.22 -5.76 0.80
C LEU A 51 -0.88 -7.23 0.55
N THR A 52 0.38 -7.52 0.22
CA THR A 52 0.85 -8.91 0.08
C THR A 52 0.64 -9.69 1.37
N TYR A 53 1.00 -9.12 2.52
CA TYR A 53 0.75 -9.74 3.82
C TYR A 53 -0.73 -9.83 4.17
N ALA A 54 -1.47 -8.72 4.03
CA ALA A 54 -2.89 -8.65 4.38
C ALA A 54 -3.75 -9.65 3.59
N PHE A 55 -3.37 -9.94 2.34
CA PHE A 55 -4.04 -10.92 1.49
C PHE A 55 -3.51 -12.34 1.63
N GLY A 56 -2.55 -12.57 2.54
CA GLY A 56 -2.02 -13.90 2.87
C GLY A 56 -0.91 -14.41 1.95
N GLY A 57 -0.28 -13.52 1.16
CA GLY A 57 0.86 -13.85 0.29
C GLY A 57 2.22 -13.86 0.99
N SER A 58 2.29 -13.39 2.24
CA SER A 58 3.49 -13.46 3.10
C SER A 58 3.07 -13.67 4.55
N SER A 59 3.86 -14.42 5.32
CA SER A 59 3.67 -14.63 6.77
C SER A 59 4.30 -13.53 7.63
N GLY A 60 5.11 -12.65 7.05
CA GLY A 60 5.86 -11.62 7.77
C GLY A 60 5.55 -10.20 7.30
N TYR A 61 4.74 -9.47 8.06
CA TYR A 61 4.68 -8.01 8.03
C TYR A 61 4.45 -7.51 9.45
N ASP A 62 5.33 -6.63 9.91
CA ASP A 62 5.23 -6.08 11.25
C ASP A 62 4.18 -4.95 11.24
N GLY A 63 2.93 -5.32 11.54
CA GLY A 63 1.75 -4.44 11.47
C GLY A 63 1.78 -3.22 12.42
N ARG A 64 2.81 -3.07 13.26
CA ARG A 64 3.01 -1.90 14.13
C ARG A 64 3.14 -0.60 13.32
N MET A 65 3.72 -0.67 12.13
CA MET A 65 3.98 0.51 11.29
C MET A 65 2.73 1.19 10.72
N LEU A 66 1.61 0.48 10.49
CA LEU A 66 0.42 1.11 9.89
C LEU A 66 -0.31 2.03 10.88
N ARG A 67 -0.33 1.64 12.16
CA ARG A 67 -0.89 2.45 13.25
C ARG A 67 -0.06 3.72 13.47
N GLU A 68 1.26 3.61 13.38
CA GLU A 68 2.16 4.76 13.53
C GLU A 68 2.13 5.68 12.29
N ALA A 69 2.03 5.13 11.07
CA ALA A 69 1.97 5.90 9.83
C ALA A 69 0.66 6.70 9.66
N SER A 70 -0.45 6.21 10.19
CA SER A 70 -1.76 6.91 10.13
C SER A 70 -1.95 7.93 11.26
N ALA A 71 -1.11 7.91 12.30
CA ALA A 71 -1.21 8.83 13.43
C ALA A 71 -0.82 10.28 13.09
N SER A 72 -0.10 10.52 12.00
CA SER A 72 0.25 11.87 11.53
C SER A 72 -0.79 12.49 10.60
N CYS A 73 -1.73 11.70 10.05
CA CYS A 73 -2.78 12.15 9.13
C CYS A 73 -3.99 12.76 9.89
N GLY A 74 -3.73 13.50 10.97
CA GLY A 74 -4.77 14.04 11.87
C GLY A 74 -4.35 15.26 12.68
N LYS A 75 -3.31 15.99 12.26
CA LYS A 75 -2.99 17.33 12.76
C LYS A 75 -3.18 18.37 11.67
#